data_AF-A0A2H0M1P6-F1
#
_entry.id   AF-A0A2H0M1P6-F1
#
_cell.length_a   1.000
_cell.length_b   1.000
_cell.length_c   1.000
_cell.angle_alpha   90.00
_cell.angle_beta   90.00
_cell.angle_gamma   90.00
#
_symmetry.space_group_name_H-M   'P 1'
#
loop_
_entity.id
_entity.type
_entity.pdbx_description
1 polymer ?
#
loop_
_entity_poly.entity_id
_entity_poly.type
_entity_poly.pdbx_seq_one_letter_code
_entity_poly.pdbx_strand_id
1 'polypeptide(L)'
;VSDKKISDLLFEIAQGMGLTVHRGKAWTTDALLRETREIVEAKRKEGARVVDMVSSTLLTICQTYNIKAGSILAVSDNVVTGEMGFMNPLYYMAESNVIKIALELVKKLEKG
;
A
#
# COMPACT_ATOMS: atom_id res chain seq x y z
N VAL A 1 -10.67 2.79 6.68
CA VAL A 1 -10.56 1.36 6.28
C VAL A 1 -10.85 1.26 4.79
N SER A 2 -10.10 0.45 4.05
CA SER A 2 -10.32 0.24 2.62
C SER A 2 -11.60 -0.56 2.35
N ASP A 3 -12.21 -0.33 1.20
CA ASP A 3 -13.32 -1.12 0.69
C ASP A 3 -12.86 -2.55 0.40
N LYS A 4 -13.59 -3.53 0.95
CA LYS A 4 -13.23 -4.96 0.86
C LYS A 4 -13.17 -5.43 -0.60
N LYS A 5 -14.14 -5.05 -1.43
CA LYS A 5 -14.21 -5.48 -2.84
C LYS A 5 -13.03 -4.92 -3.63
N ILE A 6 -12.69 -3.64 -3.43
CA ILE A 6 -11.52 -3.04 -4.07
C ILE A 6 -10.23 -3.71 -3.62
N SER A 7 -10.04 -3.90 -2.30
CA SER A 7 -8.86 -4.59 -1.78
C SER A 7 -8.73 -6.03 -2.28
N ASP A 8 -9.84 -6.75 -2.43
CA ASP A 8 -9.85 -8.10 -2.97
C ASP A 8 -9.44 -8.14 -4.44
N LEU A 9 -10.03 -7.27 -5.26
CA LEU A 9 -9.70 -7.18 -6.69
C LEU A 9 -8.24 -6.77 -6.93
N LEU A 10 -7.71 -5.79 -6.19
CA LEU A 10 -6.30 -5.41 -6.29
C LEU A 10 -5.36 -6.59 -6.07
N PHE A 11 -5.66 -7.40 -5.04
CA PHE A 11 -4.85 -8.58 -4.72
C PHE A 11 -4.97 -9.68 -5.77
N GLU A 12 -6.18 -9.97 -6.25
CA GLU A 12 -6.41 -10.96 -7.31
C GLU A 12 -5.71 -10.58 -8.63
N ILE A 13 -5.76 -9.30 -9.01
CA ILE A 13 -5.06 -8.77 -10.19
C ILE A 13 -3.56 -8.96 -10.03
N ALA A 14 -2.99 -8.55 -8.88
CA ALA A 14 -1.57 -8.69 -8.60
C ALA A 14 -1.13 -10.17 -8.66
N GLN A 15 -1.90 -11.08 -8.06
CA GLN A 15 -1.65 -12.53 -8.11
C GLN A 15 -1.76 -13.08 -9.53
N GLY A 16 -2.77 -12.65 -10.31
CA GLY A 16 -2.93 -13.03 -11.71
C GLY A 16 -1.80 -12.54 -12.62
N MET A 17 -1.11 -11.47 -12.24
CA MET A 17 0.10 -10.98 -12.90
C MET A 17 1.39 -11.71 -12.47
N GLY A 18 1.29 -12.71 -11.57
CA GLY A 18 2.45 -13.45 -11.05
C GLY A 18 3.30 -12.65 -10.06
N LEU A 19 2.76 -11.57 -9.47
CA LEU A 19 3.51 -10.70 -8.57
C LEU A 19 3.45 -11.19 -7.12
N THR A 20 4.57 -11.04 -6.40
CA THR A 20 4.59 -11.21 -4.95
C THR A 20 3.94 -9.99 -4.29
N VAL A 21 2.82 -10.20 -3.61
CA VAL A 21 2.05 -9.14 -2.95
C VAL A 21 1.71 -9.55 -1.52
N HIS A 22 1.70 -8.59 -0.62
CA HIS A 22 1.34 -8.78 0.77
C HIS A 22 0.12 -7.94 1.14
N ARG A 23 -0.79 -8.51 1.93
CA ARG A 23 -1.87 -7.75 2.59
C ARG A 23 -1.47 -7.44 4.02
N GLY A 24 -1.80 -6.23 4.48
CA GLY A 24 -1.50 -5.80 5.83
C GLY A 24 -2.03 -4.41 6.14
N LYS A 25 -1.83 -3.96 7.38
CA LYS A 25 -2.16 -2.60 7.79
C LYS A 25 -1.04 -1.65 7.37
N ALA A 26 -1.42 -0.49 6.84
CA ALA A 26 -0.53 0.65 6.68
C ALA A 26 -0.57 1.50 7.96
N TRP A 27 0.60 1.87 8.47
CA TRP A 27 0.75 2.92 9.46
C TRP A 27 0.97 4.23 8.71
N THR A 28 0.00 5.15 8.77
CA THR A 28 0.15 6.48 8.19
C THR A 28 0.71 7.46 9.22
N THR A 29 1.72 8.23 8.86
CA THR A 29 2.40 9.21 9.73
C THR A 29 2.74 10.49 8.97
N ASP A 30 2.62 11.64 9.63
CA ASP A 30 3.02 12.95 9.08
C ASP A 30 4.50 13.27 9.32
N ALA A 31 5.21 12.36 10.00
CA ALA A 31 6.57 12.57 10.50
C ALA A 31 7.59 11.73 9.73
N LEU A 32 7.86 12.11 8.48
CA LEU A 32 8.89 11.49 7.64
C LEU A 32 10.27 11.58 8.34
N LEU A 33 11.01 10.47 8.35
CA LEU A 33 12.32 10.30 9.00
C LEU A 33 12.30 10.34 10.54
N ARG A 34 11.13 10.25 11.16
CA ARG A 34 10.99 10.14 12.63
C ARG A 34 10.54 8.75 13.09
N GLU A 35 10.63 7.76 12.22
CA GLU A 35 10.39 6.35 12.50
C GLU A 35 11.52 5.78 13.38
N THR A 36 11.52 6.10 14.67
CA THR A 36 12.48 5.49 15.60
C THR A 36 12.21 3.99 15.74
N ARG A 37 13.23 3.22 16.13
CA ARG A 37 13.12 1.77 16.30
C ARG A 37 12.01 1.38 17.28
N GLU A 38 11.83 2.15 18.34
CA GLU A 38 10.79 1.93 19.35
C GLU A 38 9.39 2.08 18.74
N ILE A 39 9.18 3.11 17.91
CA ILE A 39 7.91 3.37 17.24
C ILE A 39 7.64 2.29 16.19
N VAL A 40 8.65 1.95 15.38
CA VAL A 40 8.55 0.91 14.36
C VAL A 40 8.15 -0.42 15.00
N GLU A 41 8.81 -0.84 16.08
CA GLU A 41 8.47 -2.09 16.77
C GLU A 41 7.09 -2.06 17.43
N ALA A 42 6.68 -0.93 18.02
CA ALA A 42 5.32 -0.76 18.53
C ALA A 42 4.27 -0.94 17.42
N LYS A 43 4.48 -0.29 16.26
CA LYS A 43 3.57 -0.37 15.12
C LYS A 43 3.55 -1.75 14.47
N ARG A 44 4.69 -2.44 14.41
CA ARG A 44 4.76 -3.85 13.98
C ARG A 44 3.95 -4.76 14.90
N LYS A 45 4.02 -4.57 16.22
CA LYS A 45 3.18 -5.31 17.19
C LYS A 45 1.69 -5.06 17.00
N GLU A 46 1.30 -3.87 16.54
CA GLU A 46 -0.09 -3.54 16.16
C GLU A 46 -0.53 -4.16 14.79
N GLY A 47 0.42 -4.78 14.08
CA GLY A 47 0.22 -5.45 12.80
C GLY A 47 0.50 -4.59 11.57
N ALA A 48 1.16 -3.44 11.73
CA ALA A 48 1.61 -2.63 10.60
C ALA A 48 2.67 -3.39 9.79
N ARG A 49 2.54 -3.34 8.47
CA ARG A 49 3.51 -3.94 7.52
C ARG A 49 4.20 -2.92 6.65
N VAL A 50 3.63 -1.73 6.53
CA VAL A 50 4.14 -0.64 5.70
C VAL A 50 3.86 0.67 6.42
N VAL A 51 4.73 1.65 6.20
CA VAL A 51 4.55 3.03 6.63
C VAL A 51 4.34 3.91 5.40
N ASP A 52 3.42 4.85 5.48
CA ASP A 52 3.17 5.85 4.44
C ASP A 52 2.71 7.17 5.05
N MET A 53 2.34 8.13 4.21
CA MET A 53 1.93 9.48 4.66
C MET A 53 0.51 9.87 4.25
N VAL A 54 -0.24 9.01 3.54
CA VAL A 54 -1.51 9.43 2.92
C VAL A 54 -2.66 8.44 3.06
N SER A 55 -2.42 7.14 3.27
CA SER A 55 -3.47 6.11 3.18
C SER A 55 -4.59 6.32 4.19
N SER A 56 -4.28 6.55 5.47
CA SER A 56 -5.30 6.75 6.50
C SER A 56 -6.19 7.96 6.21
N THR A 57 -5.58 9.09 5.83
CA THR A 57 -6.28 10.34 5.50
C THR A 57 -7.20 10.16 4.30
N LEU A 58 -6.67 9.64 3.19
CA LEU A 58 -7.44 9.42 1.97
C LEU A 58 -8.62 8.46 2.20
N LEU A 59 -8.36 7.32 2.85
CA LEU A 59 -9.40 6.34 3.12
C LEU A 59 -10.48 6.90 4.06
N THR A 60 -10.11 7.72 5.04
CA THR A 60 -11.07 8.37 5.96
C THR A 60 -11.97 9.36 5.21
N ILE A 61 -11.40 10.16 4.30
CA ILE A 61 -12.18 11.06 3.44
C ILE A 61 -13.15 10.24 2.59
N CYS A 62 -12.67 9.23 1.87
CA CYS A 62 -13.53 8.38 1.04
C CYS A 62 -14.68 7.74 1.84
N GLN A 63 -14.40 7.23 3.04
CA GLN A 63 -15.44 6.68 3.93
C GLN A 63 -16.47 7.74 4.34
N THR A 64 -16.03 8.95 4.66
CA THR A 64 -16.92 10.07 5.05
C THR A 64 -17.89 10.43 3.93
N TYR A 65 -17.43 10.35 2.68
CA TYR A 65 -18.24 10.63 1.49
C TYR A 65 -18.87 9.39 0.84
N ASN A 66 -18.84 8.23 1.51
CA ASN A 66 -19.35 6.96 0.99
C ASN A 66 -18.78 6.56 -0.39
N ILE A 67 -17.52 6.91 -0.63
CA ILE A 67 -16.74 6.56 -1.82
C ILE A 67 -15.95 5.29 -1.51
N LYS A 68 -16.02 4.29 -2.40
CA LYS A 68 -15.22 3.06 -2.28
C LYS A 68 -13.77 3.37 -2.66
N ALA A 69 -12.82 3.07 -1.78
CA ALA A 69 -11.40 3.27 -2.02
C ALA A 69 -10.55 2.11 -1.50
N GLY A 70 -9.40 1.88 -2.14
CA GLY A 70 -8.38 0.93 -1.71
C GLY A 70 -6.99 1.55 -1.83
N SER A 71 -6.00 0.92 -1.21
CA SER A 71 -4.60 1.36 -1.26
C SER A 71 -3.71 0.21 -1.68
N ILE A 72 -2.75 0.50 -2.55
CA ILE A 72 -1.69 -0.39 -3.00
C ILE A 72 -0.39 0.42 -3.01
N LEU A 73 0.68 -0.14 -2.45
CA LEU A 73 1.94 0.56 -2.26
C LEU A 73 3.10 -0.28 -2.83
N ALA A 74 4.05 0.38 -3.47
CA ALA A 74 5.36 -0.18 -3.76
C ALA A 74 6.27 0.08 -2.55
N VAL A 75 7.01 -0.94 -2.10
CA VAL A 75 7.93 -0.81 -0.97
C VAL A 75 9.23 -0.20 -1.49
N SER A 76 9.52 1.04 -1.09
CA SER A 76 10.75 1.74 -1.45
C SER A 76 11.89 1.38 -0.50
N ASP A 77 11.63 1.30 0.80
CA ASP A 77 12.67 1.23 1.82
C ASP A 77 12.28 0.27 2.94
N ASN A 78 13.29 -0.22 3.66
CA ASN A 78 13.08 -1.05 4.84
C ASN A 78 13.49 -0.30 6.10
N VAL A 79 12.51 0.28 6.80
CA VAL A 79 12.71 1.03 8.05
C VAL A 79 13.22 0.18 9.22
N VAL A 80 13.18 -1.16 9.11
CA VAL A 80 13.70 -2.07 10.15
C VAL A 80 15.20 -2.30 9.95
N THR A 81 15.64 -2.51 8.70
CA THR A 81 17.05 -2.78 8.37
C THR A 81 17.84 -1.52 8.04
N GLY A 82 17.16 -0.41 7.71
CA GLY A 82 17.77 0.81 7.19
C GLY A 82 18.14 0.73 5.71
N GLU A 83 17.70 -0.31 4.98
CA GLU A 83 17.98 -0.46 3.56
C GLU A 83 17.20 0.59 2.75
N MET A 84 17.96 1.40 1.99
CA MET A 84 17.41 2.37 1.04
C MET A 84 17.21 1.70 -0.32
N GLY A 85 15.98 1.30 -0.63
CA GLY A 85 15.65 0.56 -1.85
C GLY A 85 15.11 1.45 -2.98
N PHE A 86 14.83 2.74 -2.75
CA PHE A 86 14.35 3.65 -3.80
C PHE A 86 15.36 3.86 -4.94
N MET A 87 16.65 3.59 -4.69
CA MET A 87 17.70 3.60 -5.72
C MET A 87 17.81 2.28 -6.49
N ASN A 88 17.13 1.23 -6.03
CA ASN A 88 17.17 -0.09 -6.66
C ASN A 88 16.28 -0.09 -7.91
N PRO A 89 16.78 -0.52 -9.10
CA PRO A 89 15.94 -0.65 -10.29
C PRO A 89 14.67 -1.50 -10.11
N LEU A 90 14.71 -2.46 -9.17
CA LEU A 90 13.54 -3.27 -8.79
C LEU A 90 12.38 -2.42 -8.26
N TYR A 91 12.66 -1.29 -7.61
CA TYR A 91 11.63 -0.37 -7.10
C TYR A 91 10.81 0.24 -8.24
N TYR A 92 11.45 0.71 -9.32
CA TYR A 92 10.74 1.25 -10.48
C TYR A 92 9.87 0.20 -11.17
N MET A 93 10.29 -1.07 -11.16
CA MET A 93 9.45 -2.17 -11.62
C MET A 93 8.24 -2.38 -10.71
N ALA A 94 8.42 -2.30 -9.39
CA ALA A 94 7.32 -2.36 -8.43
C ALA A 94 6.33 -1.20 -8.63
N GLU A 95 6.79 0.04 -8.79
CA GLU A 95 5.94 1.20 -9.10
C GLU A 95 5.16 1.00 -10.40
N SER A 96 5.83 0.58 -11.47
CA SER A 96 5.18 0.27 -12.75
C SER A 96 4.09 -0.80 -12.59
N ASN A 97 4.35 -1.82 -11.77
CA ASN A 97 3.39 -2.88 -11.50
C ASN A 97 2.19 -2.38 -10.69
N VAL A 98 2.40 -1.51 -9.69
CA VAL A 98 1.30 -0.88 -8.93
C VAL A 98 0.37 -0.09 -9.87
N ILE A 99 0.93 0.68 -10.81
CA ILE A 99 0.14 1.41 -11.82
C ILE A 99 -0.64 0.43 -12.72
N LYS A 100 0.01 -0.62 -13.22
CA LYS A 100 -0.66 -1.64 -14.05
C LYS A 100 -1.82 -2.30 -13.30
N ILE A 101 -1.63 -2.66 -12.03
CA ILE A 101 -2.67 -3.25 -11.19
C ILE A 101 -3.85 -2.29 -11.04
N ALA A 102 -3.58 -1.00 -10.79
CA ALA A 102 -4.63 0.01 -10.67
C ALA A 102 -5.41 0.20 -11.99
N LEU A 103 -4.74 0.21 -13.14
CA LEU A 103 -5.39 0.31 -14.44
C LEU A 103 -6.24 -0.93 -14.77
N GLU A 104 -5.75 -2.13 -14.47
CA GLU A 104 -6.53 -3.36 -14.63
C GLU A 104 -7.73 -3.42 -13.69
N LEU A 105 -7.63 -2.84 -12.49
CA LEU A 105 -8.77 -2.70 -11.59
C LEU A 105 -9.86 -1.84 -12.22
N VAL A 106 -9.51 -0.67 -12.79
CA VAL A 106 -10.46 0.20 -13.48
C VAL A 106 -11.18 -0.56 -14.60
N LYS A 107 -10.43 -1.27 -15.46
CA LYS A 107 -11.02 -2.08 -16.54
C LYS A 107 -11.97 -3.16 -16.02
N LYS A 108 -11.66 -3.80 -14.90
CA LYS A 108 -12.54 -4.80 -14.29
C LYS A 108 -13.81 -4.19 -13.70
N LEU A 109 -13.71 -3.00 -13.12
CA LEU A 109 -14.84 -2.27 -12.54
C LEU A 109 -15.77 -1.67 -13.61
N GLU A 110 -15.26 -1.32 -14.79
CA GLU A 110 -16.08 -0.83 -15.91
C GLU A 110 -16.87 -1.95 -16.61
N LYS A 111 -16.39 -3.20 -16.54
CA LYS A 111 -17.01 -4.35 -17.22
C LYS A 111 -18.13 -5.01 -16.42
N GLY A 112 -18.35 -4.64 -15.16
CA GLY A 112 -19.33 -5.29 -14.28
C GLY A 112 -20.19 -4.29 -13.55
#